data_AF-A0A382KEH0-F1
#
_entry.id   AF-A0A382KEH0-F1
#
_cell.length_a   1.000
_cell.length_b   1.000
_cell.length_c   1.000
_cell.angle_alpha   90.00
_cell.angle_beta   90.00
_cell.angle_gamma   90.00
#
_symmetry.space_group_name_H-M   'P 1'
#
loop_
_entity.id
_entity.type
_entity.pdbx_description
1 polymer ?
#
loop_
_entity_poly.entity_id
_entity_poly.type
_entity_poly.pdbx_seq_one_letter_code
_entity_poly.pdbx_strand_id
1 'polypeptide(L)' 'MENNYPEKFGTYFEPFLGGGAVMFNLLSKHPDMKCHVSDLNSDLILAYLAIRDKVTEVIESLENHSKKYEKN' A
#
# COMPACT_ATOMS: atom_id res chain seq x y z
N MET A 1 11.77 14.12 -8.35
CA MET A 1 10.94 13.13 -9.07
C MET A 1 9.68 13.79 -9.66
N GLU A 2 9.00 14.65 -8.91
CA GLU A 2 7.69 15.21 -9.33
C GLU A 2 7.74 16.06 -10.60
N ASN A 3 8.87 16.72 -10.89
CA ASN A 3 9.07 17.46 -12.14
C ASN A 3 9.07 16.58 -13.41
N ASN A 4 9.06 15.25 -13.26
CA ASN A 4 8.99 14.30 -14.38
C ASN A 4 7.57 13.75 -14.57
N TYR A 5 6.60 14.17 -13.78
CA TYR A 5 5.20 13.79 -13.95
C TYR A 5 4.50 14.73 -14.94
N PRO A 6 3.51 14.23 -15.69
CA PRO A 6 2.65 15.11 -16.46
C PRO A 6 1.92 16.08 -15.53
N GLU A 7 1.76 17.34 -15.95
CA GLU A 7 1.08 18.38 -15.16
C GLU A 7 -0.36 17.98 -14.78
N LYS A 8 -1.03 17.18 -15.62
CA LYS A 8 -2.37 16.64 -15.40
C LYS A 8 -2.48 15.23 -15.95
N PHE A 9 -3.09 14.35 -15.18
CA PHE A 9 -3.45 12.99 -15.59
C PHE A 9 -4.65 12.49 -14.75
N GLY A 10 -5.34 11.47 -15.23
CA GLY A 10 -6.57 10.98 -14.59
C GLY A 10 -6.37 9.78 -13.68
N THR A 11 -5.74 8.72 -14.18
CA THR A 11 -5.58 7.45 -13.45
C THR A 11 -4.11 7.05 -13.45
N TYR A 12 -3.61 6.71 -12.27
CA TYR A 12 -2.26 6.24 -12.07
C TYR A 12 -2.20 4.71 -12.16
N PHE A 13 -1.18 4.19 -12.82
CA PHE A 13 -0.94 2.76 -12.97
C PHE A 13 0.47 2.42 -12.48
N GLU A 14 0.59 1.55 -11.47
CA GLU A 14 1.87 1.08 -10.92
C GLU A 14 1.98 -0.44 -11.09
N PRO A 15 2.60 -0.93 -12.19
CA PRO A 15 2.65 -2.36 -12.48
C PRO A 15 3.65 -3.13 -11.61
N PHE A 16 4.52 -2.41 -10.89
CA PHE A 16 5.55 -2.95 -9.99
C PHE A 16 5.43 -2.23 -8.64
N LEU A 17 4.39 -2.57 -7.87
CA LEU A 17 4.01 -1.86 -6.66
C LEU A 17 5.15 -1.78 -5.62
N GLY A 18 5.81 -2.90 -5.34
CA GLY A 18 6.79 -2.97 -4.24
C GLY A 18 6.27 -2.35 -2.94
N GLY A 19 7.01 -1.38 -2.40
CA GLY A 19 6.63 -0.64 -1.18
C GLY A 19 5.56 0.45 -1.37
N GLY A 20 5.07 0.67 -2.60
CA GLY A 20 3.98 1.61 -2.89
C GLY A 20 4.32 3.08 -2.67
N ALA A 21 5.60 3.43 -2.60
CA ALA A 21 6.04 4.78 -2.24
C ALA A 21 5.46 5.87 -3.16
N VAL A 22 5.40 5.62 -4.47
CA VAL A 22 4.86 6.58 -5.44
C VAL A 22 3.34 6.67 -5.31
N MET A 23 2.64 5.53 -5.29
CA MET A 23 1.20 5.48 -5.02
C MET A 23 0.82 6.28 -3.76
N PHE A 24 1.48 6.03 -2.63
CA PHE A 24 1.17 6.72 -1.36
C PHE A 24 1.46 8.22 -1.41
N ASN A 25 2.57 8.64 -2.05
CA ASN A 25 2.86 10.06 -2.24
C ASN A 25 1.81 10.76 -3.11
N LEU A 26 1.29 10.10 -4.15
CA LEU A 26 0.25 10.67 -4.98
C LEU A 26 -1.10 10.73 -4.26
N LEU A 27 -1.50 9.65 -3.56
CA LEU A 27 -2.75 9.60 -2.81
C LEU A 27 -2.77 10.57 -1.61
N SER A 28 -1.63 10.86 -0.97
CA SER A 28 -1.58 11.86 0.10
C SER A 28 -1.84 13.29 -0.38
N LYS A 29 -1.50 13.58 -1.64
CA LYS A 29 -1.72 14.89 -2.29
C LYS A 29 -3.06 14.96 -3.02
N HIS A 30 -3.54 13.83 -3.54
CA HIS A 30 -4.76 13.70 -4.31
C HIS A 30 -5.55 12.47 -3.84
N PRO A 31 -6.27 12.57 -2.71
CA PRO A 31 -6.96 11.43 -2.09
C PRO A 31 -8.00 10.75 -2.99
N ASP A 32 -8.63 11.51 -3.90
CA ASP A 32 -9.66 11.02 -4.82
C ASP A 32 -9.09 10.46 -6.15
N MET A 33 -7.76 10.43 -6.29
CA MET A 33 -7.12 9.95 -7.52
C MET A 33 -7.35 8.45 -7.69
N LYS A 34 -7.69 8.04 -8.92
CA LYS A 34 -7.80 6.62 -9.26
C LYS A 34 -6.41 6.01 -9.43
N CYS A 35 -6.16 4.91 -8.74
CA CYS A 35 -4.93 4.14 -8.83
C CYS A 35 -5.24 2.68 -9.16
N HIS A 36 -4.50 2.10 -10.10
CA HIS A 36 -4.43 0.66 -10.32
C HIS A 36 -3.01 0.20 -10.07
N VAL A 37 -2.85 -0.75 -9.16
CA VAL A 37 -1.53 -1.28 -8.79
C VAL A 37 -1.50 -2.78 -8.96
N SER A 38 -0.34 -3.29 -9.35
CA SER A 38 -0.07 -4.71 -9.43
C SER A 38 1.37 -5.01 -9.06
N ASP A 39 1.64 -6.27 -8.74
CA ASP A 39 2.97 -6.81 -8.57
C ASP A 39 2.90 -8.31 -8.89
N LEU A 40 4.02 -8.90 -9.27
CA LEU A 40 4.10 -10.34 -9.49
C LEU A 40 4.02 -11.12 -8.17
N ASN A 41 4.48 -10.52 -7.07
CA ASN A 41 4.46 -11.16 -5.77
C ASN A 41 3.03 -11.18 -5.18
N SER A 42 2.40 -12.34 -5.19
CA SER A 42 1.05 -12.54 -4.65
C SER A 42 0.95 -12.27 -3.15
N ASP A 43 2.00 -12.57 -2.38
CA ASP A 43 2.01 -12.34 -0.92
C ASP A 43 2.06 -10.86 -0.61
N LEU A 44 2.80 -10.09 -1.43
CA LEU A 44 2.80 -8.63 -1.35
C LEU A 44 1.40 -8.08 -1.63
N ILE A 45 0.77 -8.49 -2.74
CA ILE A 45 -0.59 -8.04 -3.07
C ILE A 45 -1.58 -8.46 -1.99
N LEU A 46 -1.47 -9.66 -1.44
CA LEU A 46 -2.29 -10.12 -0.33
C LEU A 46 -2.10 -9.26 0.92
N ALA A 47 -0.87 -8.84 1.24
CA ALA A 47 -0.61 -7.95 2.37
C ALA A 47 -1.32 -6.59 2.20
N TYR A 48 -1.24 -5.97 1.02
CA TYR A 48 -1.98 -4.73 0.73
C TYR A 48 -3.50 -4.94 0.79
N LEU A 49 -4.02 -6.04 0.26
CA LEU A 49 -5.45 -6.36 0.33
C LEU A 49 -5.91 -6.58 1.77
N ALA A 50 -5.13 -7.28 2.59
CA ALA A 50 -5.43 -7.49 4.00
C ALA A 50 -5.44 -6.17 4.77
N ILE A 51 -4.48 -5.28 4.52
CA ILE A 51 -4.45 -3.93 5.11
C ILE A 51 -5.67 -3.12 4.67
N ARG A 52 -6.07 -3.19 3.40
CA ARG A 52 -7.22 -2.44 2.86
C ARG A 52 -8.55 -2.93 3.42
N ASP A 53 -8.75 -4.25 3.44
CA ASP A 53 -10.07 -4.85 3.68
C ASP A 53 -10.28 -5.30 5.13
N LYS A 54 -9.19 -5.51 5.90
CA LYS A 54 -9.19 -6.15 7.22
C LYS A 54 -8.16 -5.50 8.17
N VAL A 55 -8.06 -4.17 8.15
CA VAL A 55 -7.02 -3.44 8.88
C VAL A 55 -7.01 -3.75 10.38
N THR A 56 -8.19 -3.90 10.99
CA THR A 56 -8.32 -4.17 12.42
C THR A 56 -7.78 -5.56 12.77
N GLU A 57 -8.13 -6.59 12.00
CA GLU A 57 -7.62 -7.95 12.23
C GLU A 57 -6.11 -8.04 12.01
N VAL A 58 -5.55 -7.29 11.04
CA VAL A 58 -4.11 -7.20 10.83
C VAL A 58 -3.42 -6.60 12.05
N ILE A 59 -3.92 -5.47 12.57
CA ILE A 59 -3.37 -4.82 13.77
C ILE A 59 -3.42 -5.77 14.97
N GLU A 60 -4.59 -6.37 15.25
CA GLU A 60 -4.76 -7.31 16.36
C GLU A 60 -3.81 -8.52 16.23
N SER A 61 -3.65 -9.07 15.03
CA SER A 61 -2.73 -10.18 14.80
C SER A 61 -1.28 -9.78 15.06
N LEU A 62 -0.87 -8.58 14.63
CA LEU A 62 0.49 -8.08 14.84
C LEU A 62 0.77 -7.79 16.32
N GLU A 63 -0.17 -7.19 17.04
CA GLU A 63 -0.06 -6.98 18.49
C GLU A 63 0.06 -8.29 19.26
N ASN A 64 -0.73 -9.30 18.87
CA ASN A 64 -0.67 -10.63 19.46
C ASN A 64 0.66 -11.33 19.19
N HIS A 65 1.25 -11.14 18.00
CA HIS A 65 2.61 -11.61 17.73
C HIS A 65 3.63 -10.87 18.61
N SER A 66 3.57 -9.54 18.70
CA SER A 66 4.50 -8.74 19.54
C SER A 66 4.50 -9.21 20.99
N LYS A 67 3.31 -9.40 21.59
CA LYS A 67 3.16 -9.89 22.97
C LYS A 67 3.77 -11.28 23.19
N LYS A 68 3.77 -12.15 22.17
CA LYS A 68 4.40 -13.48 22.24
C LYS A 68 5.92 -13.41 22.14
N TYR A 69 6.44 -12.45 21.38
CA TYR A 69 7.90 -12.25 21.25
C TYR A 69 8.51 -11.61 22.49
N GLU A 70 7.83 -10.66 23.14
CA GLU A 70 8.30 -10.01 24.39
C GLU A 70 8.29 -10.95 25.61
N LYS A 71 7.60 -12.09 25.52
CA LYS A 71 7.47 -13.05 26.62
C LYS A 71 8.58 -14.12 26.65
N ASN A 72 9.52 -14.06 25.70
CA ASN A 72 10.73 -14.88 25.64
C ASN A 72 11.97 -14.01 25.90
#